data_AF-A0A7L7ITD9-F1
#
_entry.id   AF-A0A7L7ITD9-F1
#
_cell.length_a   1.000
_cell.length_b   1.000
_cell.length_c   1.000
_cell.angle_alpha   90.00
_cell.angle_beta   90.00
_cell.angle_gamma   90.00
#
_symmetry.space_group_name_H-M   'P 1'
#
loop_
_entity.id
_entity.type
_entity.pdbx_description
1 polymer ?
#
loop_
_entity_poly.entity_id
_entity_poly.type
_entity_poly.pdbx_seq_one_letter_code
_entity_poly.pdbx_strand_id
1 'polypeptide(L)'
;MTLSEANSKGIIKNVGLGSADSPTFSSIELSAASPYLDFHYGSTSNDYSARLWASGATSLELKGGTGGGTGILQVEGGYQCRSGTKGSYSASAFNMLWTSGAMRLYVDTSDVGAITVTSSDRELKENIVYQTDREKAADEVSRWQVALFDMKARGVLDKKLGQLGFIANDMKEVSPEVVKGTGLPAGVDLESDDLSGMYYLDPMAAIAKLTLTIQHMQGELVALKQLLNTQKP
;
A
#
# COMPACT_ATOMS: atom_id res chain seq x y z
N MET A 1 -34.59 31.56 40.42
CA MET A 1 -33.84 30.34 40.09
C MET A 1 -32.58 30.77 39.38
N THR A 2 -31.41 30.57 39.98
CA THR A 2 -30.13 30.82 39.34
C THR A 2 -29.84 29.73 38.30
N LEU A 3 -28.89 29.99 37.39
CA LEU A 3 -28.43 28.96 36.44
C LEU A 3 -27.90 27.71 37.18
N SER A 4 -27.25 27.90 38.33
CA SER A 4 -26.77 26.81 39.18
C SER A 4 -27.90 26.01 39.82
N GLU A 5 -28.97 26.66 40.27
CA GLU A 5 -30.18 26.02 40.82
C GLU A 5 -31.00 25.28 39.74
N ALA A 6 -30.98 25.76 38.49
CA ALA A 6 -31.60 25.08 37.36
C ALA A 6 -30.79 23.84 36.91
N ASN A 7 -29.46 23.95 36.92
CA ASN A 7 -28.56 22.86 36.56
C ASN A 7 -28.61 21.72 37.60
N SER A 8 -28.58 22.03 38.90
CA SER A 8 -28.65 21.02 39.96
C SER A 8 -29.97 20.25 40.01
N LYS A 9 -31.03 20.80 39.40
CA LYS A 9 -32.34 20.16 39.26
C LYS A 9 -32.53 19.44 37.91
N GLY A 10 -31.51 19.37 37.06
CA GLY A 10 -31.58 18.72 35.74
C GLY A 10 -32.55 19.41 34.76
N ILE A 11 -32.84 20.69 34.99
CA ILE A 11 -33.78 21.46 34.15
C ILE A 11 -33.11 21.87 32.84
N ILE A 12 -31.82 22.21 32.88
CA ILE A 12 -31.03 22.52 31.69
C ILE A 12 -30.61 21.18 31.06
N LYS A 13 -31.24 20.83 29.94
CA LYS A 13 -30.92 19.59 29.19
C LYS A 13 -29.86 19.80 28.12
N ASN A 14 -29.74 21.02 27.60
CA ASN A 14 -28.78 21.42 26.57
C ASN A 14 -28.23 22.82 26.90
N VAL A 15 -26.93 23.03 26.67
CA VAL A 15 -26.29 24.34 26.71
C VAL A 15 -25.96 24.72 25.27
N GLY A 16 -26.62 25.75 24.73
CA GLY A 16 -26.37 26.27 23.39
C GLY A 16 -25.36 27.41 23.42
N LEU A 17 -24.50 27.47 22.41
CA LEU A 17 -23.62 28.59 22.13
C LEU A 17 -24.08 29.29 20.85
N GLY A 18 -23.76 30.58 20.70
CA GLY A 18 -24.06 31.35 19.50
C GLY A 18 -23.29 30.84 18.28
N SER A 19 -23.81 31.09 17.08
CA SER A 19 -23.24 30.61 15.81
C SER A 19 -21.87 31.22 15.45
N ALA A 20 -21.44 32.27 16.17
CA ALA A 20 -20.15 32.92 16.00
C ALA A 20 -19.25 32.76 17.24
N ASP A 21 -19.67 32.01 18.25
CA ASP A 21 -18.91 31.83 19.48
C ASP A 21 -17.73 30.88 19.25
N SER A 22 -16.58 31.22 19.83
CA SER A 22 -15.39 30.36 19.89
C SER A 22 -15.08 30.03 21.36
N PRO A 23 -15.86 29.14 22.00
CA PRO A 23 -15.68 28.81 23.41
C PRO A 23 -14.30 28.16 23.64
N THR A 24 -13.64 28.53 24.73
CA THR A 24 -12.41 27.87 25.18
C THR A 24 -12.68 27.08 26.45
N PHE A 25 -12.30 25.81 26.45
CA PHE A 25 -12.35 24.94 27.62
C PHE A 25 -10.94 24.50 27.98
N SER A 26 -10.64 24.36 29.27
CA SER A 26 -9.38 23.73 29.70
C SER A 26 -9.31 22.25 29.30
N SER A 27 -10.46 21.58 29.31
CA SER A 27 -10.65 20.18 28.92
C SER A 27 -12.11 19.91 28.59
N ILE A 28 -12.38 18.92 27.73
CA ILE A 28 -13.72 18.42 27.42
C ILE A 28 -13.74 16.92 27.69
N GLU A 29 -14.67 16.45 28.52
CA GLU A 29 -14.93 15.04 28.78
C GLU A 29 -16.39 14.71 28.42
N LEU A 30 -16.62 13.60 27.72
CA LEU A 30 -17.94 13.14 27.30
C LEU A 30 -18.21 11.75 27.89
N SER A 31 -19.22 11.63 28.75
CA SER A 31 -19.46 10.41 29.56
C SER A 31 -20.84 9.78 29.36
N ALA A 32 -21.49 10.02 28.21
CA ALA A 32 -22.78 9.41 27.88
C ALA A 32 -22.62 7.93 27.47
N ALA A 33 -23.73 7.20 27.32
CA ALA A 33 -23.70 5.82 26.80
C ALA A 33 -23.16 5.73 25.35
N SER A 34 -23.28 6.81 24.58
CA SER A 34 -22.73 6.93 23.23
C SER A 34 -22.28 8.38 23.01
N PRO A 35 -21.13 8.78 23.56
CA PRO A 35 -20.64 10.15 23.46
C PRO A 35 -20.16 10.43 22.03
N TYR A 36 -20.48 11.62 21.52
CA TYR A 36 -20.08 12.04 20.17
C TYR A 36 -19.79 13.55 20.07
N LEU A 37 -18.98 13.91 19.09
CA LEU A 37 -18.82 15.25 18.56
C LEU A 37 -19.27 15.26 17.10
N ASP A 38 -20.26 16.08 16.78
CA ASP A 38 -20.76 16.26 15.43
C ASP A 38 -20.20 17.52 14.79
N PHE A 39 -19.78 17.38 13.54
CA PHE A 39 -19.41 18.48 12.66
C PHE A 39 -20.53 18.66 11.64
N HIS A 40 -20.98 19.91 11.42
CA HIS A 40 -22.08 20.25 10.52
C HIS A 40 -21.61 21.25 9.44
N TYR A 41 -20.72 20.82 8.55
CA TYR A 41 -20.32 21.66 7.43
C TYR A 41 -21.30 21.51 6.27
N GLY A 42 -21.99 22.60 5.90
CA GLY A 42 -22.93 22.63 4.77
C GLY A 42 -24.19 21.76 4.96
N SER A 43 -24.50 21.35 6.19
CA SER A 43 -25.61 20.46 6.53
C SER A 43 -26.62 21.13 7.47
N THR A 44 -27.86 20.62 7.49
CA THR A 44 -28.89 21.11 8.42
C THR A 44 -28.65 20.58 9.83
N SER A 45 -29.35 21.12 10.83
CA SER A 45 -29.26 20.72 12.23
C SER A 45 -29.61 19.24 12.51
N ASN A 46 -30.16 18.51 11.54
CA ASN A 46 -30.48 17.09 11.67
C ASN A 46 -29.40 16.16 11.07
N ASP A 47 -28.46 16.69 10.30
CA ASP A 47 -27.47 15.92 9.55
C ASP A 47 -26.06 16.42 9.89
N TYR A 48 -25.22 15.59 10.50
CA TYR A 48 -23.78 15.89 10.65
C TYR A 48 -23.05 15.49 9.36
N SER A 49 -22.01 16.24 8.98
CA SER A 49 -21.10 15.88 7.88
C SER A 49 -20.10 14.81 8.33
N ALA A 50 -19.64 14.90 9.59
CA ALA A 50 -18.76 13.92 10.20
C ALA A 50 -19.03 13.83 11.71
N ARG A 51 -18.84 12.65 12.28
CA ARG A 51 -18.96 12.40 13.71
C ARG A 51 -17.72 11.70 14.24
N LEU A 52 -17.18 12.21 15.35
CA LEU A 52 -16.21 11.49 16.17
C LEU A 52 -16.94 10.90 17.38
N TRP A 53 -16.91 9.59 17.56
CA TRP A 53 -17.67 8.94 18.64
C TRP A 53 -17.00 7.67 19.15
N ALA A 54 -17.32 7.29 20.40
CA ALA A 54 -16.91 6.01 20.94
C ALA A 54 -17.85 4.92 20.40
N SER A 55 -17.41 4.16 19.40
CA SER A 55 -18.21 3.09 18.78
C SER A 55 -18.20 1.78 19.57
N GLY A 56 -17.38 1.71 20.63
CA GLY A 56 -17.20 0.56 21.51
C GLY A 56 -16.27 0.90 22.67
N ALA A 57 -16.04 -0.06 23.58
CA ALA A 57 -15.29 0.17 24.83
C ALA A 57 -13.84 0.64 24.62
N THR A 58 -13.23 0.33 23.46
CA THR A 58 -11.83 0.64 23.14
C THR A 58 -11.67 1.26 21.75
N SER A 59 -12.76 1.71 21.12
CA SER A 59 -12.74 2.24 19.75
C SER A 59 -13.25 3.68 19.70
N LEU A 60 -12.46 4.51 19.06
CA LEU A 60 -12.85 5.85 18.62
C LEU A 60 -13.02 5.79 17.09
N GLU A 61 -14.17 6.20 16.59
CA GLU A 61 -14.52 6.08 15.19
C GLU A 61 -14.83 7.44 14.58
N LEU A 62 -14.37 7.65 13.35
CA LEU A 62 -14.82 8.71 12.46
C LEU A 62 -15.91 8.17 11.54
N LYS A 63 -17.13 8.68 11.70
CA LYS A 63 -18.31 8.26 10.94
C LYS A 63 -18.76 9.36 9.98
N GLY A 64 -19.14 8.97 8.77
CA GLY A 64 -19.77 9.87 7.78
C GLY A 64 -21.25 10.14 8.09
N GLY A 65 -21.76 11.26 7.59
CA GLY A 65 -23.14 11.71 7.81
C GLY A 65 -24.25 10.75 7.41
N THR A 66 -25.44 10.95 7.96
CA THR A 66 -26.70 10.23 7.69
C THR A 66 -27.25 10.53 6.29
N GLY A 67 -26.55 10.06 5.26
CA GLY A 67 -26.95 10.17 3.87
C GLY A 67 -26.14 9.25 2.93
N GLY A 68 -25.39 8.30 3.48
CA GLY A 68 -24.48 7.43 2.71
C GLY A 68 -23.07 8.02 2.54
N GLY A 69 -22.70 9.05 3.31
CA GLY A 69 -21.36 9.61 3.27
C GLY A 69 -20.30 8.66 3.87
N THR A 70 -19.11 8.64 3.28
CA THR A 70 -17.93 7.97 3.85
C THR A 70 -17.29 8.90 4.89
N GLY A 71 -16.98 8.38 6.08
CA GLY A 71 -16.16 9.10 7.05
C GLY A 71 -14.72 9.18 6.55
N ILE A 72 -14.26 10.37 6.17
CA ILE A 72 -12.91 10.59 5.62
C ILE A 72 -12.10 11.40 6.63
N LEU A 73 -10.99 10.84 7.10
CA LEU A 73 -9.99 11.57 7.87
C LEU A 73 -8.89 12.06 6.91
N GLN A 74 -8.90 13.35 6.59
CA GLN A 74 -7.80 13.98 5.87
C GLN A 74 -6.76 14.46 6.88
N VAL A 75 -5.53 13.97 6.75
CA VAL A 75 -4.41 14.30 7.66
C VAL A 75 -3.36 15.08 6.89
N GLU A 76 -3.07 16.30 7.32
CA GLU A 76 -1.91 17.06 6.87
C GLU A 76 -0.66 16.52 7.60
N GLY A 77 0.14 15.71 6.92
CA GLY A 77 1.31 15.01 7.48
C GLY A 77 1.25 13.50 7.23
N GLY A 78 0.59 12.75 8.11
CA GLY A 78 0.36 11.31 7.97
C GLY A 78 0.13 10.62 9.31
N TYR A 79 0.15 9.28 9.32
CA TYR A 79 -0.09 8.50 10.53
C TYR A 79 1.22 8.18 11.25
N GLN A 80 1.36 8.62 12.50
CA GLN A 80 2.48 8.19 13.35
C GLN A 80 2.20 6.83 13.97
N CYS A 81 3.10 5.89 13.73
CA CYS A 81 3.00 4.51 14.20
C CYS A 81 4.10 4.20 15.21
N ARG A 82 3.95 3.10 15.97
CA ARG A 82 4.92 2.61 16.95
C ARG A 82 5.22 1.13 16.74
N SER A 83 6.35 0.66 17.27
CA SER A 83 6.68 -0.77 17.25
C SER A 83 5.79 -1.54 18.23
N GLY A 84 4.82 -2.31 17.70
CA GLY A 84 3.87 -3.08 18.49
C GLY A 84 3.01 -2.23 19.43
N THR A 85 2.44 -2.83 20.48
CA THR A 85 1.52 -2.15 21.40
C THR A 85 2.20 -1.47 22.59
N LYS A 86 3.53 -1.60 22.73
CA LYS A 86 4.30 -1.05 23.86
C LYS A 86 5.51 -0.21 23.44
N GLY A 87 5.85 -0.14 22.16
CA GLY A 87 6.95 0.69 21.66
C GLY A 87 6.65 2.19 21.75
N SER A 88 7.69 2.99 21.55
CA SER A 88 7.57 4.44 21.38
C SER A 88 7.04 4.76 19.97
N TYR A 89 6.32 5.87 19.85
CA TYR A 89 5.91 6.40 18.55
C TYR A 89 7.13 6.84 17.74
N SER A 90 7.11 6.50 16.45
CA SER A 90 8.07 6.98 15.46
C SER A 90 7.92 8.48 15.28
N ALA A 91 9.03 9.18 15.04
CA ALA A 91 9.00 10.57 14.59
C ALA A 91 8.41 10.67 13.16
N SER A 92 8.73 9.68 12.31
CA SER A 92 8.23 9.61 10.94
C SER A 92 6.74 9.27 10.85
N ALA A 93 6.06 9.88 9.90
CA ALA A 93 4.68 9.61 9.54
C ALA A 93 4.62 8.65 8.35
N PHE A 94 3.57 7.82 8.31
CA PHE A 94 3.29 6.90 7.22
C PHE A 94 2.07 7.38 6.44
N ASN A 95 2.14 7.27 5.11
CA ASN A 95 1.01 7.51 4.22
C ASN A 95 0.86 6.37 3.21
N MET A 96 -0.37 6.07 2.85
CA MET A 96 -0.70 5.14 1.78
C MET A 96 -1.44 5.90 0.69
N LEU A 97 -0.96 5.81 -0.54
CA LEU A 97 -1.51 6.53 -1.68
C LEU A 97 -1.69 5.59 -2.86
N TRP A 98 -2.89 5.59 -3.45
CA TRP A 98 -3.11 4.93 -4.73
C TRP A 98 -2.71 5.85 -5.87
N THR A 99 -1.63 5.50 -6.57
CA THR A 99 -1.14 6.23 -7.74
C THR A 99 -0.48 5.27 -8.72
N SER A 100 -0.48 5.63 -10.01
CA SER A 100 0.18 4.85 -11.07
C SER A 100 -0.21 3.36 -11.10
N GLY A 101 -1.46 3.04 -10.73
CA GLY A 101 -2.03 1.68 -10.76
C GLY A 101 -1.63 0.77 -9.60
N ALA A 102 -1.00 1.29 -8.54
CA ALA A 102 -0.63 0.52 -7.36
C ALA A 102 -0.83 1.32 -6.06
N MET A 103 -0.97 0.59 -4.94
CA MET A 103 -0.88 1.20 -3.62
C MET A 103 0.60 1.47 -3.31
N ARG A 104 0.96 2.72 -3.00
CA ARG A 104 2.31 3.16 -2.62
C ARG A 104 2.37 3.46 -1.14
N LEU A 105 3.48 3.08 -0.50
CA LEU A 105 3.79 3.42 0.87
C LEU A 105 4.78 4.59 0.88
N TYR A 106 4.43 5.65 1.60
CA TYR A 106 5.29 6.79 1.86
C TYR A 106 5.65 6.82 3.35
N VAL A 107 6.91 7.13 3.62
CA VAL A 107 7.41 7.47 4.95
C VAL A 107 7.91 8.90 4.88
N ASP A 108 7.28 9.78 5.64
CA ASP A 108 7.41 11.22 5.51
C ASP A 108 7.17 11.65 4.05
N THR A 109 8.18 12.21 3.39
CA THR A 109 8.12 12.62 1.98
C THR A 109 8.64 11.56 1.01
N SER A 110 9.16 10.43 1.50
CA SER A 110 9.84 9.41 0.68
C SER A 110 8.90 8.28 0.26
N ASP A 111 8.81 8.00 -1.05
CA ASP A 111 8.17 6.79 -1.57
C ASP A 111 9.09 5.56 -1.35
N VAL A 112 8.68 4.66 -0.47
CA VAL A 112 9.46 3.46 -0.13
C VAL A 112 9.10 2.26 -1.00
N GLY A 113 8.07 2.36 -1.83
CA GLY A 113 7.67 1.34 -2.81
C GLY A 113 6.19 0.98 -2.77
N ALA A 114 5.82 0.03 -3.64
CA ALA A 114 4.46 -0.47 -3.74
C ALA A 114 4.13 -1.52 -2.68
N ILE A 115 2.96 -1.40 -2.04
CA ILE A 115 2.35 -2.48 -1.27
C ILE A 115 1.69 -3.43 -2.26
N THR A 116 2.29 -4.61 -2.42
CA THR A 116 1.79 -5.62 -3.35
C THR A 116 0.83 -6.56 -2.64
N VAL A 117 -0.40 -6.65 -3.13
CA VAL A 117 -1.39 -7.64 -2.71
C VAL A 117 -1.64 -8.55 -3.91
N THR A 118 -1.32 -9.84 -3.77
CA THR A 118 -1.47 -10.80 -4.87
C THR A 118 -2.70 -11.68 -4.66
N SER A 119 -3.61 -11.68 -5.64
CA SER A 119 -4.72 -12.63 -5.74
C SER A 119 -4.59 -13.39 -7.05
N SER A 120 -4.78 -14.72 -7.01
CA SER A 120 -4.67 -15.57 -8.20
C SER A 120 -5.75 -16.64 -8.18
N ASP A 121 -6.97 -16.23 -8.50
CA ASP A 121 -8.10 -17.14 -8.73
C ASP A 121 -8.45 -17.18 -10.23
N ARG A 122 -9.06 -18.27 -10.71
CA ARG A 122 -9.48 -18.38 -12.12
C ARG A 122 -10.60 -17.39 -12.42
N GLU A 123 -11.54 -17.20 -11.51
CA GLU A 123 -12.70 -16.30 -11.71
C GLU A 123 -12.32 -14.82 -11.65
N LEU A 124 -11.10 -14.53 -11.19
CA LEU A 124 -10.50 -13.19 -11.23
C LEU A 124 -9.67 -12.96 -12.50
N LYS A 125 -9.64 -13.91 -13.44
CA LYS A 125 -8.81 -13.85 -14.66
C LYS A 125 -9.67 -14.01 -15.91
N GLU A 126 -9.41 -13.17 -16.89
CA GLU A 126 -10.02 -13.23 -18.22
C GLU A 126 -8.97 -13.54 -19.29
N ASN A 127 -9.42 -13.95 -20.48
CA ASN A 127 -8.56 -14.20 -21.65
C ASN A 127 -7.38 -15.15 -21.36
N ILE A 128 -7.64 -16.23 -20.59
CA ILE A 128 -6.61 -17.18 -20.15
C ILE A 128 -6.07 -17.96 -21.36
N VAL A 129 -4.81 -17.72 -21.71
CA VAL A 129 -4.03 -18.50 -22.70
C VAL A 129 -2.86 -19.16 -22.00
N TYR A 130 -2.80 -20.49 -22.09
CA TYR A 130 -1.68 -21.26 -21.53
C TYR A 130 -0.44 -21.12 -22.41
N GLN A 131 0.66 -20.70 -21.80
CA GLN A 131 1.95 -20.58 -22.47
C GLN A 131 2.58 -21.96 -22.62
N THR A 132 2.92 -22.35 -23.85
CA THR A 132 3.51 -23.66 -24.18
C THR A 132 4.84 -23.55 -24.91
N ASP A 133 5.28 -22.34 -25.27
CA ASP A 133 6.55 -22.10 -25.93
C ASP A 133 7.72 -22.15 -24.93
N ARG A 134 8.14 -23.38 -24.65
CA ARG A 134 9.18 -23.68 -23.66
C ARG A 134 10.59 -23.36 -24.17
N GLU A 135 10.80 -23.45 -25.49
CA GLU A 135 12.09 -23.16 -26.13
C GLU A 135 12.39 -21.66 -26.08
N LYS A 136 11.41 -20.81 -26.44
CA LYS A 136 11.55 -19.36 -26.29
C LYS A 136 11.85 -18.96 -24.85
N ALA A 137 11.13 -19.55 -23.88
CA ALA A 137 11.38 -19.28 -22.47
C ALA A 137 12.81 -19.64 -22.06
N ALA A 138 13.32 -20.78 -22.53
CA ALA A 138 14.70 -21.21 -22.27
C ALA A 138 15.73 -20.28 -22.91
N ASP A 139 15.52 -19.85 -24.16
CA ASP A 139 16.38 -18.89 -24.84
C ASP A 139 16.43 -17.55 -24.09
N GLU A 140 15.28 -17.00 -23.70
CA GLU A 140 15.21 -15.74 -22.97
C GLU A 140 15.86 -15.86 -21.58
N VAL A 141 15.59 -16.93 -20.82
CA VAL A 141 16.20 -17.18 -19.51
C VAL A 141 17.72 -17.36 -19.61
N SER A 142 18.22 -18.01 -20.66
CA SER A 142 19.66 -18.19 -20.87
C SER A 142 20.42 -16.87 -21.02
N ARG A 143 19.73 -15.80 -21.43
CA ARG A 143 20.26 -14.44 -21.60
C ARG A 143 20.10 -13.57 -20.36
N TRP A 144 19.49 -14.07 -19.29
CA TRP A 144 19.34 -13.32 -18.04
C TRP A 144 20.68 -13.11 -17.36
N GLN A 145 21.00 -11.84 -17.12
CA GLN A 145 22.23 -11.46 -16.43
C GLN A 145 21.96 -11.32 -14.93
N VAL A 146 22.59 -12.19 -14.15
CA VAL A 146 22.65 -12.04 -12.69
C VAL A 146 23.69 -10.99 -12.36
N ALA A 147 23.29 -9.97 -11.62
CA ALA A 147 24.13 -8.87 -11.18
C ALA A 147 24.36 -8.91 -9.67
N LEU A 148 25.55 -8.50 -9.26
CA LEU A 148 25.84 -8.10 -7.88
C LEU A 148 25.85 -6.56 -7.85
N PHE A 149 25.02 -5.95 -7.02
CA PHE A 149 24.87 -4.50 -6.98
C PHE A 149 24.68 -3.97 -5.57
N ASP A 150 25.00 -2.69 -5.40
CA ASP A 150 24.67 -1.94 -4.21
C ASP A 150 23.42 -1.10 -4.47
N MET A 151 22.48 -1.10 -3.52
CA MET A 151 21.39 -0.14 -3.52
C MET A 151 21.90 1.20 -3.03
N LYS A 152 21.67 2.26 -3.82
CA LYS A 152 21.89 3.65 -3.38
C LYS A 152 20.97 3.97 -2.19
N ALA A 153 21.45 4.82 -1.29
CA ALA A 153 20.57 5.49 -0.33
C ALA A 153 19.56 6.36 -1.10
N ARG A 154 18.33 6.45 -0.60
CA ARG A 154 17.31 7.40 -1.09
C ARG A 154 16.30 7.70 0.02
N GLY A 155 16.02 8.97 0.30
CA GLY A 155 15.11 9.34 1.36
C GLY A 155 15.43 8.64 2.69
N VAL A 156 14.43 7.99 3.28
CA VAL A 156 14.59 7.21 4.54
C VAL A 156 15.29 5.85 4.36
N LEU A 157 15.68 5.47 3.14
CA LEU A 157 16.30 4.18 2.86
C LEU A 157 17.83 4.28 2.84
N ASP A 158 18.48 3.53 3.72
CA ASP A 158 19.93 3.44 3.79
C ASP A 158 20.54 2.71 2.58
N LYS A 159 21.82 3.01 2.30
CA LYS A 159 22.63 2.26 1.32
C LYS A 159 22.72 0.80 1.75
N LYS A 160 22.45 -0.14 0.82
CA LYS A 160 22.62 -1.58 1.05
C LYS A 160 23.65 -2.15 0.10
N LEU A 161 24.63 -2.88 0.63
CA LEU A 161 25.74 -3.42 -0.15
C LEU A 161 25.49 -4.86 -0.58
N GLY A 162 26.11 -5.29 -1.69
CA GLY A 162 26.30 -6.69 -2.06
C GLY A 162 25.01 -7.48 -2.31
N GLN A 163 24.01 -6.86 -2.93
CA GLN A 163 22.75 -7.53 -3.29
C GLN A 163 22.96 -8.36 -4.56
N LEU A 164 22.60 -9.65 -4.51
CA LEU A 164 22.55 -10.52 -5.69
C LEU A 164 21.14 -10.49 -6.28
N GLY A 165 21.01 -10.21 -7.57
CA GLY A 165 19.71 -10.18 -8.22
C GLY A 165 19.79 -9.87 -9.71
N PHE A 166 18.72 -9.29 -10.24
CA PHE A 166 18.63 -8.87 -11.64
C PHE A 166 18.39 -7.37 -11.72
N ILE A 167 18.89 -6.74 -12.77
CA ILE A 167 18.57 -5.35 -13.10
C ILE A 167 17.29 -5.35 -13.94
N ALA A 168 16.25 -4.66 -13.46
CA ALA A 168 14.94 -4.68 -14.11
C ALA A 168 14.98 -4.11 -15.53
N ASN A 169 15.85 -3.13 -15.82
CA ASN A 169 16.04 -2.60 -17.17
C ASN A 169 16.56 -3.68 -18.14
N ASP A 170 17.62 -4.41 -17.77
CA ASP A 170 18.18 -5.48 -18.60
C ASP A 170 17.15 -6.61 -18.82
N MET A 171 16.41 -6.96 -17.76
CA MET A 171 15.33 -7.94 -17.84
C MET A 171 14.19 -7.46 -18.74
N LYS A 172 13.94 -6.14 -18.86
CA LYS A 172 12.88 -5.59 -19.71
C LYS A 172 13.18 -5.81 -21.20
N GLU A 173 14.45 -5.75 -21.58
CA GLU A 173 14.89 -5.96 -22.96
C GLU A 173 14.74 -7.41 -23.41
N VAL A 174 15.01 -8.36 -22.50
CA VAL A 174 15.01 -9.80 -22.82
C VAL A 174 13.68 -10.48 -22.50
N SER A 175 13.04 -10.11 -21.40
CA SER A 175 11.83 -10.72 -20.84
C SER A 175 10.86 -9.64 -20.34
N PRO A 176 10.26 -8.83 -21.22
CA PRO A 176 9.48 -7.65 -20.82
C PRO A 176 8.29 -7.95 -19.88
N GLU A 177 7.80 -9.18 -19.84
CA GLU A 177 6.69 -9.64 -19.01
C GLU A 177 7.05 -9.80 -17.52
N VAL A 178 8.34 -10.01 -17.20
CA VAL A 178 8.83 -10.17 -15.83
C VAL A 178 9.16 -8.83 -15.16
N VAL A 179 8.91 -7.72 -15.85
CA VAL A 179 9.17 -6.36 -15.38
C VAL A 179 7.89 -5.53 -15.46
N LYS A 180 7.58 -4.85 -14.37
CA LYS A 180 6.46 -3.91 -14.26
C LYS A 180 6.98 -2.49 -13.98
N GLY A 181 6.10 -1.50 -14.06
CA GLY A 181 6.47 -0.08 -14.01
C GLY A 181 6.77 0.50 -15.41
N THR A 182 7.03 1.79 -15.48
CA THR A 182 7.33 2.53 -16.73
C THR A 182 8.80 2.87 -16.90
N GLY A 183 9.59 2.72 -15.82
CA GLY A 183 10.99 3.08 -15.77
C GLY A 183 11.17 4.51 -15.26
N LEU A 184 12.31 4.77 -14.63
CA LEU A 184 12.70 6.13 -14.25
C LEU A 184 13.41 6.81 -15.43
N PRO A 185 13.22 8.12 -15.63
CA PRO A 185 13.97 8.87 -16.63
C PRO A 185 15.47 8.94 -16.26
N ALA A 186 16.31 9.13 -17.27
CA ALA A 186 17.74 9.33 -17.05
C ALA A 186 17.98 10.63 -16.27
N GLY A 187 18.83 10.57 -15.23
CA GLY A 187 19.16 11.74 -14.40
C GLY A 187 18.13 12.09 -13.34
N VAL A 188 17.16 11.22 -13.07
CA VAL A 188 16.19 11.38 -11.97
C VAL A 188 16.89 11.68 -10.65
N ASP A 189 16.40 12.69 -9.93
CA ASP A 189 16.81 12.97 -8.56
C ASP A 189 16.07 12.02 -7.61
N LEU A 190 16.82 11.19 -6.89
CA LEU A 190 16.27 10.19 -5.98
C LEU A 190 15.63 10.81 -4.72
N GLU A 191 15.86 12.09 -4.45
CA GLU A 191 15.37 12.79 -3.27
C GLU A 191 14.16 13.69 -3.56
N SER A 192 14.08 14.27 -4.77
CA SER A 192 13.05 15.27 -5.10
C SER A 192 12.05 14.83 -6.16
N ASP A 193 12.39 13.88 -7.03
CA ASP A 193 11.53 13.50 -8.14
C ASP A 193 10.51 12.42 -7.77
N ASP A 194 9.44 12.34 -8.55
CA ASP A 194 8.48 11.24 -8.44
C ASP A 194 9.11 9.93 -8.94
N LEU A 195 9.27 8.98 -8.02
CA LEU A 195 9.82 7.66 -8.30
C LEU A 195 8.73 6.59 -8.53
N SER A 196 7.44 6.97 -8.60
CA SER A 196 6.32 6.05 -8.72
C SER A 196 6.39 5.17 -9.98
N GLY A 197 7.02 5.67 -11.05
CA GLY A 197 7.23 4.97 -12.31
C GLY A 197 8.34 3.90 -12.30
N MET A 198 9.09 3.72 -11.21
CA MET A 198 10.25 2.83 -11.17
C MET A 198 9.95 1.42 -11.68
N TYR A 199 10.91 0.83 -12.41
CA TYR A 199 10.80 -0.58 -12.75
C TYR A 199 10.96 -1.45 -11.51
N TYR A 200 10.20 -2.54 -11.48
CA TYR A 200 10.35 -3.59 -10.49
C TYR A 200 10.14 -4.96 -11.14
N LEU A 201 10.80 -5.97 -10.60
CA LEU A 201 10.68 -7.35 -11.05
C LEU A 201 9.36 -7.93 -10.54
N ASP A 202 8.68 -8.71 -11.38
CA ASP A 202 7.57 -9.58 -11.02
C ASP A 202 8.13 -10.99 -10.74
N PRO A 203 8.31 -11.39 -9.46
CA PRO A 203 8.93 -12.66 -9.13
C PRO A 203 8.10 -13.84 -9.62
N MET A 204 6.77 -13.71 -9.66
CA MET A 204 5.89 -14.79 -10.10
C MET A 204 6.02 -15.02 -11.61
N ALA A 205 6.07 -13.95 -12.41
CA ALA A 205 6.34 -14.04 -13.84
C ALA A 205 7.73 -14.66 -14.10
N ALA A 206 8.76 -14.27 -13.34
CA ALA A 206 10.09 -14.86 -13.45
C ALA A 206 10.08 -16.38 -13.13
N ILE A 207 9.41 -16.78 -12.05
CA ILE A 207 9.25 -18.20 -11.67
C ILE A 207 8.48 -18.99 -12.75
N ALA A 208 7.44 -18.42 -13.34
CA ALA A 208 6.69 -19.06 -14.41
C ALA A 208 7.57 -19.32 -15.64
N LYS A 209 8.45 -18.37 -16.00
CA LYS A 209 9.38 -18.52 -17.12
C LYS A 209 10.48 -19.54 -16.84
N LEU A 210 11.02 -19.54 -15.62
CA LEU A 210 11.93 -20.59 -15.15
C LEU A 210 11.26 -21.97 -15.18
N THR A 211 9.96 -22.06 -14.86
CA THR A 211 9.19 -23.31 -14.91
C THR A 211 9.11 -23.85 -16.35
N LEU A 212 8.80 -22.99 -17.33
CA LEU A 212 8.80 -23.38 -18.75
C LEU A 212 10.19 -23.85 -19.21
N THR A 213 11.24 -23.16 -18.78
CA THR A 213 12.63 -23.52 -19.07
C THR A 213 13.01 -24.88 -18.48
N ILE A 214 12.60 -25.16 -17.23
CA ILE A 214 12.81 -26.47 -16.60
C ILE A 214 12.07 -27.58 -17.37
N GLN A 215 10.84 -27.32 -17.81
CA GLN A 215 10.09 -28.27 -18.63
C GLN A 215 10.75 -28.51 -20.00
N HIS A 216 11.36 -27.49 -20.60
CA HIS A 216 12.16 -27.63 -21.82
C HIS A 216 13.35 -28.59 -21.59
N MET A 217 14.19 -28.27 -20.59
CA MET A 217 15.37 -29.07 -20.25
C MET A 217 15.02 -30.52 -19.91
N GLN A 218 13.90 -30.77 -19.21
CA GLN A 218 13.42 -32.13 -18.95
C GLN A 218 13.07 -32.88 -20.24
N GLY A 219 12.46 -32.20 -21.22
CA GLY A 219 12.16 -32.77 -22.53
C GLY A 219 13.44 -33.15 -23.30
N GLU A 220 14.41 -32.26 -23.35
CA GLU A 220 15.71 -32.52 -24.00
C GLU A 220 16.45 -33.69 -23.35
N LEU A 221 16.44 -33.78 -22.01
CA LEU A 221 17.05 -34.91 -21.29
C LEU A 221 16.39 -36.24 -21.63
N VAL A 222 15.07 -36.28 -21.82
CA VAL A 222 14.37 -37.50 -22.24
C VAL A 222 14.78 -37.89 -23.66
N ALA A 223 14.81 -36.95 -24.58
CA ALA A 223 15.24 -37.19 -25.97
C ALA A 223 16.68 -37.69 -26.04
N LEU A 224 17.60 -37.07 -25.28
CA LEU A 224 19.00 -37.49 -25.20
C LEU A 224 19.15 -38.91 -24.65
N LYS A 225 18.40 -39.27 -23.60
CA LYS A 225 18.40 -40.63 -23.03
C LYS A 225 17.88 -41.67 -24.03
N GLN A 226 16.86 -41.33 -24.82
CA GLN A 226 16.34 -42.22 -25.86
C GLN A 226 17.38 -42.46 -26.96
N LEU A 227 18.03 -41.40 -27.45
CA LEU A 227 19.10 -41.50 -28.44
C LEU A 227 20.27 -42.35 -27.94
N LEU A 228 20.68 -42.17 -26.68
CA LEU A 228 21.76 -42.97 -26.10
C LEU A 228 21.40 -44.45 -25.99
N ASN A 229 20.13 -44.77 -25.70
CA ASN A 229 19.66 -46.16 -25.61
C ASN A 229 19.54 -46.84 -26.99
N THR A 230 19.26 -46.10 -28.07
CA THR A 230 19.24 -46.65 -29.43
C THR A 230 20.64 -46.82 -30.02
N GLN A 231 21.65 -46.18 -29.45
CA GLN A 231 23.06 -46.28 -29.87
C GLN A 231 23.88 -47.29 -29.05
N LYS A 232 23.30 -47.97 -28.05
CA LYS A 232 23.99 -49.07 -27.37
C LYS A 232 24.04 -50.29 -28.31
N PRO A 233 25.24 -50.89 -28.54
CA PRO A 233 25.41 -52.06 -29.39
C PRO A 233 24.73 -53.31 -28.81
#